data_AF-A0A947EKW4-F1
#
_entry.id   AF-A0A947EKW4-F1
#
_cell.length_a   1.000
_cell.length_b   1.000
_cell.length_c   1.000
_cell.angle_alpha   90.00
_cell.angle_beta   90.00
_cell.angle_gamma   90.00
#
_symmetry.space_group_name_H-M   'P 1'
#
loop_
_entity.id
_entity.type
_entity.pdbx_description
1 polymer ?
#
loop_
_entity_poly.entity_id
_entity_poly.type
_entity_poly.pdbx_seq_one_letter_code
_entity_poly.pdbx_strand_id
1 'polypeptide(L)'
;MREVAFIKQNKEKWLDFEKAIFGKTLKKPDELASLYVHLINDLSYAQTYYPKSKTILYLNNLAAKAFQKIYKTKRQDTNRFVHFWKIEVPLIVYQYRRYVLYAFLLFGTFVAMGALSAANDDSFVRLILGDQYVNMTLE
;
A
#
# COMPACT_ATOMS: atom_id res chain seq x y z
N MET A 1 38.45 19.92 15.90
CA MET A 1 38.39 20.75 14.67
C MET A 1 37.66 22.05 15.03
N ARG A 2 37.94 23.20 14.40
CA ARG A 2 37.10 24.40 14.59
C ARG A 2 35.82 24.26 13.76
N GLU A 3 34.70 24.80 14.25
CA GLU A 3 33.40 24.75 13.57
C GLU A 3 33.48 25.21 12.10
N VAL A 4 34.22 26.29 11.85
CA VAL A 4 34.42 26.85 10.50
C VAL A 4 35.09 25.86 9.54
N ALA A 5 36.04 25.07 10.03
CA ALA A 5 36.72 24.06 9.21
C ALA A 5 35.80 22.86 8.92
N PHE A 6 35.00 22.46 9.91
CA PHE A 6 33.95 21.43 9.74
C PHE A 6 32.94 21.85 8.66
N ILE A 7 32.44 23.08 8.74
CA ILE A 7 31.50 23.63 7.74
C ILE A 7 32.17 23.66 6.36
N LYS A 8 33.41 24.18 6.26
CA LYS A 8 34.11 24.29 4.98
C LYS A 8 34.31 22.93 4.30
N GLN A 9 34.57 21.88 5.07
CA GLN A 9 34.80 20.53 4.54
C GLN A 9 33.52 19.85 4.04
N ASN A 10 32.39 20.05 4.74
CA ASN A 10 31.15 19.31 4.47
C ASN A 10 30.11 20.10 3.67
N LYS A 11 30.25 21.44 3.57
CA LYS A 11 29.31 22.32 2.86
C LYS A 11 29.01 21.89 1.43
N GLU A 12 30.03 21.49 0.66
CA GLU A 12 29.82 21.05 -0.73
C GLU A 12 28.92 19.82 -0.80
N LYS A 13 29.15 18.84 0.08
CA LYS A 13 28.32 17.64 0.16
C LYS A 13 26.87 17.95 0.53
N TRP A 14 26.66 18.89 1.47
CA TRP A 14 25.31 19.30 1.86
C TRP A 14 24.57 19.99 0.72
N LEU A 15 25.24 20.87 -0.03
CA LEU A 15 24.67 21.54 -1.20
C LEU A 15 24.37 20.56 -2.33
N ASP A 16 25.23 19.59 -2.58
CA ASP A 16 25.00 18.55 -3.58
C ASP A 16 23.85 17.62 -3.20
N PHE A 17 23.71 17.30 -1.91
CA PHE A 17 22.57 16.56 -1.41
C PHE A 17 21.28 17.36 -1.52
N GLU A 18 21.30 18.65 -1.18
CA GLU A 18 20.16 19.56 -1.35
C GLU A 18 19.73 19.61 -2.82
N LYS A 19 20.67 19.76 -3.76
CA LYS A 19 20.37 19.71 -5.20
C LYS A 19 19.84 18.34 -5.64
N ALA A 20 20.37 17.24 -5.11
CA ALA A 20 19.91 15.89 -5.47
C ALA A 20 18.49 15.61 -4.94
N ILE A 21 18.17 16.07 -3.73
CA ILE A 21 16.86 15.88 -3.10
C ILE A 21 15.84 16.83 -3.72
N PHE A 22 16.13 18.12 -3.88
CA PHE A 22 15.15 19.13 -4.31
C PHE A 22 15.18 19.43 -5.81
N GLY A 23 16.27 19.12 -6.51
CA GLY A 23 16.38 19.27 -7.95
C GLY A 23 15.60 18.21 -8.73
N LYS A 24 15.48 18.43 -10.04
CA LYS A 24 14.85 17.48 -11.00
C LYS A 24 15.77 16.32 -11.39
N THR A 25 16.98 16.25 -10.83
CA THR A 25 17.95 15.18 -11.13
C THR A 25 17.58 13.91 -10.39
N LEU A 26 17.04 12.94 -11.12
CA LEU A 26 16.75 11.59 -10.63
C LEU A 26 18.06 10.85 -10.30
N LYS A 27 18.58 11.00 -9.07
CA LYS A 27 19.61 10.10 -8.55
C LYS A 27 18.98 8.78 -8.10
N LYS A 28 19.74 7.69 -8.18
CA LYS A 28 19.28 6.36 -7.74
C LYS A 28 18.91 6.40 -6.24
N PRO A 29 17.84 5.72 -5.81
CA PRO A 29 17.41 5.70 -4.41
C PRO A 29 18.51 5.30 -3.41
N ASP A 30 19.38 4.37 -3.79
CA ASP A 30 20.49 3.91 -2.95
C ASP A 30 21.52 5.00 -2.67
N GLU A 31 21.80 5.86 -3.65
CA GLU A 31 22.71 7.01 -3.49
C GLU A 31 22.10 8.08 -2.59
N LEU A 32 20.77 8.27 -2.64
CA LEU A 32 20.08 9.20 -1.75
C LEU A 32 20.11 8.70 -0.30
N ALA A 33 19.99 7.39 -0.09
CA ALA A 33 20.07 6.77 1.23
C ALA A 33 21.48 6.92 1.84
N SER A 34 22.55 6.68 1.06
CA SER A 34 23.93 6.83 1.56
C SER A 34 24.26 8.29 1.92
N LEU A 35 23.86 9.24 1.08
CA LEU A 35 24.01 10.67 1.37
C LEU A 35 23.20 11.11 2.59
N TYR A 36 22.01 10.54 2.79
CA TYR A 36 21.20 10.80 3.99
C TYR A 36 21.89 10.31 5.26
N VAL A 37 22.52 9.13 5.25
CA VAL A 37 23.31 8.63 6.39
C VAL A 37 24.45 9.57 6.73
N HIS A 38 25.17 10.08 5.72
CA HIS A 38 26.23 11.08 5.93
C HIS A 38 25.70 12.37 6.55
N LEU A 39 24.55 12.87 6.09
CA LEU A 39 23.92 14.07 6.66
C LEU A 39 23.56 13.89 8.14
N ILE A 40 23.03 12.71 8.51
CA ILE A 40 22.69 12.40 9.90
C ILE A 40 23.94 12.32 10.78
N ASN A 41 25.02 11.72 10.27
CA ASN A 41 26.29 11.66 10.99
C ASN A 41 26.86 13.08 11.24
N ASP A 42 26.81 13.96 10.24
CA ASP A 42 27.25 15.35 10.37
C ASP A 42 26.37 16.13 11.36
N LEU A 43 25.06 15.88 11.37
CA LEU A 43 24.14 16.47 12.34
C LEU A 43 24.47 16.02 13.76
N SER A 44 24.67 14.72 13.99
CA SER A 44 25.05 14.18 15.30
C SER A 44 26.40 14.75 15.77
N TYR A 45 27.39 14.84 14.88
CA TYR A 45 28.67 15.48 15.19
C TYR A 45 28.49 16.95 15.59
N ALA A 46 27.68 17.70 14.84
CA ALA A 46 27.41 19.11 15.15
C ALA A 46 26.68 19.29 16.49
N GLN A 47 25.75 18.40 16.83
CA GLN A 47 25.05 18.41 18.12
C GLN A 47 26.00 18.15 19.30
N THR A 48 26.95 17.22 19.17
CA THR A 48 27.91 16.89 20.22
C THR A 48 28.95 17.98 20.43
N TYR A 49 29.55 18.50 19.35
CA TYR A 49 30.71 19.39 19.43
C TYR A 49 30.37 20.88 19.33
N TYR A 50 29.21 21.24 18.75
CA TYR A 50 28.79 22.63 18.51
C TYR A 50 27.32 22.91 18.90
N PRO A 51 26.89 22.61 20.14
CA PRO A 51 25.48 22.60 20.54
C PRO A 51 24.71 23.93 20.39
N LYS A 52 25.42 25.07 20.28
CA LYS A 52 24.83 26.41 20.10
C LYS A 52 24.89 26.91 18.64
N SER A 53 25.29 26.05 17.70
CA SER A 53 25.51 26.42 16.31
C SER A 53 24.22 26.53 15.49
N LYS A 54 24.14 27.53 14.61
CA LYS A 54 23.09 27.65 13.59
C LYS A 54 23.16 26.52 12.55
N THR A 55 24.30 25.86 12.42
CA THR A 55 24.51 24.71 11.52
C THR A 55 23.62 23.54 11.91
N ILE A 56 23.38 23.32 13.21
CA ILE A 56 22.45 22.27 13.68
C ILE A 56 21.06 22.50 13.12
N LEU A 57 20.57 23.74 13.17
CA LEU A 57 19.25 24.10 12.65
C LEU A 57 19.15 23.86 11.13
N TYR A 58 20.20 24.23 10.38
CA TYR A 58 20.26 23.98 8.94
C TYR A 58 20.24 22.48 8.61
N LEU A 59 21.12 21.69 9.24
CA LEU A 59 21.23 20.24 8.99
C LEU A 59 19.96 19.50 9.42
N ASN A 60 19.35 19.89 10.54
CA ASN A 60 18.10 19.29 11.01
C ASN A 60 16.96 19.54 10.02
N ASN A 61 16.80 20.77 9.54
CA ASN A 61 15.78 21.10 8.53
C ASN A 61 16.01 20.35 7.22
N LEU A 62 17.26 20.23 6.78
CA LEU A 62 17.63 19.47 5.57
C LEU A 62 17.29 17.99 5.75
N ALA A 63 17.64 17.40 6.90
CA ALA A 63 17.36 16.00 7.22
C ALA A 63 15.85 15.71 7.29
N ALA A 64 15.07 16.58 7.92
CA ALA A 64 13.62 16.43 8.03
C ALA A 64 12.95 16.43 6.66
N LYS A 65 13.31 17.37 5.78
CA LYS A 65 12.77 17.43 4.42
C LYS A 65 13.23 16.26 3.55
N ALA A 66 14.50 15.86 3.67
CA ALA A 66 15.02 14.71 2.95
C ALA A 66 14.34 13.41 3.37
N PHE A 67 14.12 13.20 4.67
CA PHE A 67 13.38 12.05 5.18
C PHE A 67 11.98 11.98 4.58
N GLN A 68 11.24 13.10 4.60
CA GLN A 68 9.90 13.16 4.01
C GLN A 68 9.88 12.88 2.51
N LYS A 69 10.99 13.10 1.77
CA LYS A 69 11.05 12.89 0.32
C LYS A 69 11.54 11.50 -0.05
N ILE A 70 12.56 10.98 0.63
CA ILE A 70 13.09 9.62 0.43
C ILE A 70 12.08 8.59 0.95
N TYR A 71 11.52 8.83 2.12
CA TYR A 71 10.58 7.95 2.81
C TYR A 71 9.14 8.43 2.67
N LYS A 72 8.80 9.26 1.67
CA LYS A 72 7.39 9.55 1.37
C LYS A 72 6.72 8.22 1.03
N THR A 73 6.01 7.73 2.03
CA THR A 73 5.28 6.47 2.12
C THR A 73 4.59 6.11 0.83
N LYS A 74 4.72 4.81 0.46
CA LYS A 74 4.01 4.07 -0.59
C LYS A 74 2.87 4.90 -1.17
N ARG A 75 2.96 5.27 -2.45
CA ARG A 75 1.77 5.62 -3.22
C ARG A 75 0.77 4.51 -2.94
N GLN A 76 -0.31 4.80 -2.22
CA GLN A 76 -1.45 3.90 -2.24
C GLN A 76 -1.81 3.79 -3.71
N ASP A 77 -1.70 2.58 -4.26
CA ASP A 77 -2.11 2.30 -5.61
C ASP A 77 -3.52 2.84 -5.76
N THR A 78 -3.66 3.91 -6.54
CA THR A 78 -4.93 4.61 -6.78
C THR A 78 -5.96 3.65 -7.39
N ASN A 79 -5.50 2.46 -7.80
CA ASN A 79 -6.28 1.40 -8.42
C ASN A 79 -6.41 0.13 -7.56
N ARG A 80 -6.23 0.20 -6.24
CA ARG A 80 -6.34 -0.98 -5.34
C ARG A 80 -7.66 -1.74 -5.51
N PHE A 81 -8.78 -1.03 -5.72
CA PHE A 81 -10.07 -1.67 -5.95
C PHE A 81 -10.10 -2.48 -7.25
N VAL A 82 -9.57 -1.94 -8.35
CA VAL A 82 -9.51 -2.66 -9.63
C VAL A 82 -8.50 -3.81 -9.56
N HIS A 83 -7.37 -3.62 -8.90
CA HIS A 83 -6.38 -4.68 -8.67
C HIS A 83 -6.98 -5.84 -7.87
N PHE A 84 -7.74 -5.54 -6.82
CA PHE A 84 -8.42 -6.54 -6.01
C PHE A 84 -9.33 -7.43 -6.86
N TRP A 85 -10.21 -6.83 -7.66
CA TRP A 85 -11.17 -7.59 -8.47
C TRP A 85 -10.56 -8.27 -9.70
N LYS A 86 -9.56 -7.66 -10.36
CA LYS A 86 -8.96 -8.22 -11.57
C LYS A 86 -7.86 -9.23 -11.30
N ILE A 87 -7.17 -9.12 -10.16
CA ILE A 87 -5.97 -9.90 -9.87
C ILE A 87 -6.16 -10.72 -8.61
N GLU A 88 -6.42 -10.10 -7.46
CA GLU A 88 -6.42 -10.83 -6.19
C GLU A 88 -7.55 -11.88 -6.12
N VAL A 89 -8.78 -11.49 -6.43
CA VAL A 89 -9.94 -12.41 -6.38
C VAL A 89 -9.77 -13.60 -7.33
N PRO A 90 -9.49 -13.42 -8.64
CA PRO A 90 -9.30 -14.54 -9.55
C PRO A 90 -8.15 -15.46 -9.15
N LEU A 91 -7.04 -14.90 -8.65
CA LEU A 91 -5.88 -15.67 -8.23
C LEU A 91 -6.20 -16.56 -7.01
N ILE A 92 -6.91 -16.01 -6.01
CA ILE A 92 -7.35 -16.74 -4.82
C ILE A 92 -8.34 -17.85 -5.24
N VAL A 93 -9.31 -17.55 -6.09
CA VAL A 93 -10.26 -18.56 -6.60
C VAL A 93 -9.53 -19.68 -7.31
N TYR A 94 -8.52 -19.37 -8.13
CA TYR A 94 -7.72 -20.39 -8.83
C TYR A 94 -6.89 -21.24 -7.87
N GLN A 95 -6.30 -20.62 -6.84
CA GLN A 95 -5.54 -21.30 -5.79
C GLN A 95 -6.42 -22.30 -5.04
N TYR A 96 -7.64 -21.91 -4.68
CA TYR A 96 -8.59 -22.72 -3.90
C TYR A 96 -9.68 -23.39 -4.75
N ARG A 97 -9.47 -23.52 -6.06
CA ARG A 97 -10.48 -24.01 -7.03
C ARG A 97 -11.14 -25.34 -6.66
N ARG A 98 -10.41 -26.24 -5.96
CA ARG A 98 -10.96 -27.52 -5.50
C ARG A 98 -12.04 -27.32 -4.43
N TYR A 99 -11.81 -26.44 -3.45
CA TYR A 99 -12.80 -26.13 -2.42
C TYR A 99 -14.00 -25.39 -3.00
N VAL A 100 -13.77 -24.45 -3.92
CA VAL A 100 -14.83 -23.76 -4.65
C VAL A 100 -15.68 -24.76 -5.43
N LEU A 101 -15.04 -25.73 -6.10
CA LEU A 101 -15.74 -26.80 -6.83
C LEU A 101 -16.56 -27.69 -5.89
N TYR A 102 -16.03 -28.08 -4.73
CA TYR A 102 -16.78 -28.88 -3.76
C TYR A 102 -18.01 -28.13 -3.23
N ALA A 103 -17.86 -26.86 -2.87
CA ALA A 103 -18.98 -26.01 -2.47
C ALA A 103 -20.02 -25.87 -3.60
N PHE A 104 -19.54 -25.66 -4.83
CA PHE A 104 -20.41 -25.56 -6.02
C PHE A 104 -21.18 -26.85 -6.28
N LEU A 105 -20.55 -28.02 -6.20
CA LEU A 105 -21.22 -29.30 -6.38
C LEU A 105 -22.25 -29.55 -5.28
N LEU A 106 -21.88 -29.34 -4.00
CA LEU A 106 -22.79 -29.52 -2.88
C LEU A 106 -24.01 -28.61 -3.01
N PHE A 107 -23.80 -27.32 -3.24
CA PHE A 107 -24.91 -26.38 -3.44
C PHE A 107 -25.73 -26.74 -4.68
N GLY A 108 -25.06 -27.12 -5.78
CA GLY A 108 -25.69 -27.57 -7.02
C GLY A 108 -26.59 -28.79 -6.82
N THR A 109 -26.20 -29.75 -5.96
CA THR A 109 -27.06 -30.91 -5.65
C THR A 109 -28.35 -30.48 -4.94
N PHE A 110 -28.28 -29.57 -3.97
CA PHE A 110 -29.48 -29.06 -3.30
C PHE A 110 -30.37 -28.25 -4.23
N VAL A 111 -29.78 -27.43 -5.10
CA VAL A 111 -30.53 -26.68 -6.12
C VAL A 111 -31.20 -27.65 -7.10
N ALA A 112 -30.50 -28.68 -7.56
CA ALA A 112 -31.06 -29.69 -8.46
C ALA A 112 -32.21 -30.46 -7.81
N MET A 113 -32.07 -30.85 -6.53
CA MET A 113 -33.16 -31.46 -5.77
C MET A 113 -34.37 -30.52 -5.68
N GLY A 114 -34.15 -29.24 -5.34
CA GLY A 114 -35.23 -28.25 -5.29
C GLY A 114 -35.91 -28.03 -6.64
N ALA A 115 -35.14 -27.97 -7.73
CA ALA A 115 -35.66 -27.80 -9.08
C ALA A 115 -36.46 -29.03 -9.54
N LEU A 116 -35.98 -30.24 -9.26
CA LEU A 116 -36.69 -31.48 -9.58
C LEU A 116 -37.99 -31.59 -8.76
N SER A 117 -37.96 -31.25 -7.48
CA SER A 117 -39.18 -31.26 -6.66
C SER A 117 -40.20 -30.23 -7.16
N ALA A 118 -39.76 -29.03 -7.51
CA ALA A 118 -40.63 -28.00 -8.08
C ALA A 118 -41.22 -28.41 -9.44
N ALA A 119 -40.50 -29.19 -10.24
CA ALA A 119 -40.98 -29.65 -11.54
C ALA A 119 -42.01 -30.80 -11.46
N ASN A 120 -42.02 -31.56 -10.37
CA ASN A 120 -42.94 -32.69 -10.18
C ASN A 120 -44.15 -32.33 -9.29
N ASP A 121 -44.03 -31.31 -8.44
CA ASP A 121 -45.09 -30.86 -7.54
C ASP A 121 -45.20 -29.32 -7.55
N ASP A 122 -46.28 -28.81 -8.14
CA ASP A 122 -46.57 -27.38 -8.22
C ASP A 122 -46.77 -26.73 -6.85
N SER A 123 -47.14 -27.51 -5.82
CA SER A 123 -47.29 -27.03 -4.46
C SER A 123 -45.97 -26.89 -3.71
N PHE A 124 -44.89 -27.53 -4.18
CA PHE A 124 -43.57 -27.51 -3.55
C PHE A 124 -42.99 -26.09 -3.47
N VAL A 125 -43.13 -25.31 -4.54
CA VAL A 125 -42.63 -23.92 -4.58
C VAL A 125 -43.39 -23.06 -3.57
N ARG A 126 -44.70 -23.23 -3.48
CA ARG A 126 -45.56 -22.52 -2.51
C ARG A 126 -45.27 -22.93 -1.07
N LEU A 127 -44.93 -24.20 -0.83
CA LEU A 127 -44.55 -24.69 0.49
C LEU A 127 -43.24 -24.05 0.99
N ILE A 128 -42.25 -23.87 0.10
CA ILE A 128 -40.93 -23.33 0.46
C ILE A 128 -40.91 -21.80 0.49
N LEU A 129 -41.48 -21.14 -0.51
CA LEU A 129 -41.44 -19.69 -0.66
C LEU A 129 -42.68 -18.98 -0.07
N GLY A 130 -43.75 -19.71 0.20
CA GLY A 130 -45.03 -19.20 0.69
C GLY A 130 -45.95 -18.72 -0.43
N ASP A 131 -47.26 -18.87 -0.22
CA ASP A 131 -48.28 -18.45 -1.19
C ASP A 131 -48.20 -16.96 -1.55
N GLN A 132 -47.89 -16.10 -0.57
CA GLN A 132 -47.78 -14.67 -0.79
C GLN A 132 -46.69 -14.33 -1.81
N TYR A 133 -45.50 -14.93 -1.70
CA TYR A 133 -44.39 -14.66 -2.62
C TYR A 133 -44.68 -15.18 -4.03
N VAL A 134 -45.25 -16.38 -4.14
CA VAL A 134 -45.62 -16.97 -5.45
C VAL A 134 -46.72 -16.16 -6.14
N ASN A 135 -47.71 -15.67 -5.39
CA ASN A 135 -48.77 -14.85 -5.97
C ASN A 135 -48.24 -13.51 -6.52
N MET A 136 -47.12 -12.98 -6.00
CA MET A 136 -46.48 -11.77 -6.57
C MET A 136 -45.93 -11.98 -7.99
N THR A 137 -45.73 -13.22 -8.43
CA THR A 137 -45.20 -13.54 -9.77
C THR A 137 -46.29 -14.04 -10.75
N LEU A 138 -47.56 -14.05 -10.33
CA LEU A 138 -48.71 -14.50 -11.13
C LEU A 138 -49.60 -13.34 -11.62
N GLU A 139 -49.31 -12.11 -11.20
CA GLU A 139 -49.81 -10.86 -11.83
C GLU A 139 -48.99 -10.50 -13.07
#